data_AF-A0AAW4NRL0-F1
#
_entry.id   AF-A0AAW4NRL0-F1
#
_cell.length_a   1.000
_cell.length_b   1.000
_cell.length_c   1.000
_cell.angle_alpha   90.00
_cell.angle_beta   90.00
_cell.angle_gamma   90.00
#
_symmetry.space_group_name_H-M   'P 1'
#
loop_
_entity.id
_entity.type
_entity.pdbx_description
1 polymer ?
#
loop_
_entity_poly.entity_id
_entity_poly.type
_entity_poly.pdbx_seq_one_letter_code
_entity_poly.pdbx_strand_id
1 'polypeptide(L)'
;MEKFKITVPKMVLVKTSLSTHYSNSHHLQFMFNVYALVKAGDKLKLHLTDELLKSWGDCIDMETELNKVANATLHAEQMAALDRQRDTLLTNLFGVIRVQQKSPVQAVKEAAQKLDKALGVYAGIQNKAADAETAEVRGLLKDLERFSTEMTALGLAPVVTELKTVNEKFQTVYKERQVKAVDEKLPALKEVRTMTDSVFDVVCRYIEGSYLLAATDEDRSLIERLVDQINQEVDHFKTAHKQSAAQKKPSPAVKEREEKLKAAIPAFAEKAGYDEGTLTYTGKGKGAGMKRQYELAIKDRKGADGKPTTIWVVMAKDGTLFLVDKANEKPKTDGGTTEKTDFGIKHKNQP
;
A
#
# COMPACT_ATOMS: atom_id res chain seq x y z
N MET A 1 -18.34 67.20 -9.53
CA MET A 1 -17.24 66.21 -9.58
C MET A 1 -17.45 65.36 -10.82
N GLU A 2 -16.63 65.58 -11.85
CA GLU A 2 -16.60 64.66 -13.00
C GLU A 2 -16.18 63.27 -12.50
N LYS A 3 -16.97 62.24 -12.85
CA LYS A 3 -16.64 60.87 -12.51
C LYS A 3 -15.37 60.48 -13.26
N PHE A 4 -14.34 60.10 -12.53
CA PHE A 4 -13.14 59.50 -13.08
C PHE A 4 -13.51 58.25 -13.88
N LYS A 5 -13.39 58.31 -15.22
CA LYS A 5 -13.68 57.21 -16.15
C LYS A 5 -12.36 56.63 -16.64
N ILE A 6 -11.97 55.47 -16.10
CA ILE A 6 -10.91 54.62 -16.66
C ILE A 6 -11.55 53.43 -17.35
N THR A 7 -11.07 53.11 -18.55
CA THR A 7 -11.37 51.85 -19.24
C THR A 7 -10.21 50.89 -19.03
N VAL A 8 -10.46 49.76 -18.37
CA VAL A 8 -9.47 48.69 -18.17
C VAL A 8 -9.63 47.65 -19.29
N PRO A 9 -8.55 47.18 -19.94
CA PRO A 9 -8.64 46.12 -20.94
C PRO A 9 -9.24 44.84 -20.35
N LYS A 10 -10.04 44.13 -21.15
CA LYS A 10 -10.50 42.78 -20.78
C LYS A 10 -9.27 41.86 -20.66
N MET A 11 -9.31 40.96 -19.69
CA MET A 11 -8.31 39.91 -19.50
C MET A 11 -9.01 38.57 -19.34
N VAL A 12 -8.35 37.51 -19.77
CA VAL A 12 -8.73 36.12 -19.47
C VAL A 12 -7.69 35.54 -18.53
N LEU A 13 -8.14 34.79 -17.54
CA LEU A 13 -7.28 34.20 -16.53
C LEU A 13 -7.63 32.73 -16.33
N VAL A 14 -6.59 31.91 -16.24
CA VAL A 14 -6.72 30.53 -15.79
C VAL A 14 -6.87 30.55 -14.27
N LYS A 15 -7.93 29.90 -13.78
CA LYS A 15 -8.18 29.74 -12.35
C LYS A 15 -7.05 28.95 -11.71
N THR A 16 -6.59 29.38 -10.55
CA THR A 16 -5.62 28.63 -9.74
C THR A 16 -6.10 27.20 -9.51
N SER A 17 -5.33 26.20 -9.90
CA SER A 17 -5.68 24.79 -9.63
C SER A 17 -5.38 24.39 -8.17
N LEU A 18 -5.83 23.21 -7.75
CA LEU A 18 -5.37 22.57 -6.51
C LEU A 18 -4.41 21.39 -6.81
N SER A 19 -3.73 21.42 -7.96
CA SER A 19 -2.98 20.28 -8.50
C SER A 19 -1.94 19.73 -7.52
N THR A 20 -1.25 20.60 -6.79
CA THR A 20 -0.26 20.25 -5.76
C THR A 20 -0.83 19.38 -4.62
N HIS A 21 -2.14 19.42 -4.37
CA HIS A 21 -2.83 18.65 -3.33
C HIS A 21 -3.48 17.36 -3.83
N TYR A 22 -3.45 17.11 -5.14
CA TYR A 22 -4.06 15.93 -5.72
C TYR A 22 -3.24 14.67 -5.40
N SER A 23 -3.91 13.51 -5.33
CA SER A 23 -3.22 12.22 -5.39
C SER A 23 -2.48 12.10 -6.72
N ASN A 24 -1.46 11.25 -6.80
CA ASN A 24 -0.63 11.12 -8.01
C ASN A 24 -1.46 10.82 -9.26
N SER A 25 -2.41 9.89 -9.19
CA SER A 25 -3.33 9.59 -10.30
C SER A 25 -4.23 10.76 -10.71
N HIS A 26 -4.73 11.53 -9.74
CA HIS A 26 -5.64 12.66 -9.97
C HIS A 26 -4.89 13.86 -10.54
N HIS A 27 -3.63 14.05 -10.13
CA HIS A 27 -2.71 15.03 -10.70
C HIS A 27 -2.33 14.69 -12.15
N LEU A 28 -1.90 13.45 -12.39
CA LEU A 28 -1.52 12.99 -13.73
C LEU A 28 -2.68 13.13 -14.73
N GLN A 29 -3.89 12.70 -14.36
CA GLN A 29 -5.05 12.83 -15.24
C GLN A 29 -5.42 14.30 -15.50
N PHE A 30 -5.31 15.17 -14.48
CA PHE A 30 -5.50 16.61 -14.67
C PHE A 30 -4.52 17.16 -15.70
N MET A 31 -3.23 16.87 -15.53
CA MET A 31 -2.17 17.33 -16.43
C MET A 31 -2.35 16.81 -17.87
N PHE A 32 -2.74 15.54 -18.03
CA PHE A 32 -3.06 14.97 -19.34
C PHE A 32 -4.19 15.73 -20.05
N ASN A 33 -5.28 16.04 -19.33
CA ASN A 33 -6.43 16.74 -19.88
C ASN A 33 -6.07 18.17 -20.33
N VAL A 34 -5.42 18.96 -19.46
CA VAL A 34 -5.07 20.34 -19.81
C VAL A 34 -3.97 20.40 -20.88
N TYR A 35 -3.04 19.45 -20.88
CA TYR A 35 -2.03 19.32 -21.95
C TYR A 35 -2.68 19.05 -23.31
N ALA A 36 -3.65 18.13 -23.37
CA ALA A 36 -4.36 17.81 -24.60
C ALA A 36 -5.13 19.02 -25.15
N LEU A 37 -5.80 19.80 -24.29
CA LEU A 37 -6.49 21.03 -24.67
C LEU A 37 -5.53 22.06 -25.28
N VAL A 38 -4.40 22.31 -24.63
CA VAL A 38 -3.41 23.28 -25.11
C VAL A 38 -2.73 22.81 -26.41
N LYS A 39 -2.39 21.52 -26.49
CA LYS A 39 -1.75 20.92 -27.68
C LYS A 39 -2.65 20.93 -28.91
N ALA A 40 -3.97 20.88 -28.73
CA ALA A 40 -4.93 21.00 -29.83
C ALA A 40 -5.08 22.45 -30.36
N GLY A 41 -4.67 23.44 -29.56
CA GLY A 41 -4.66 24.85 -29.95
C GLY A 41 -3.51 25.20 -30.90
N ASP A 42 -3.64 26.34 -31.56
CA ASP A 42 -2.56 26.88 -32.40
C ASP A 42 -1.44 27.44 -31.52
N LYS A 43 -0.33 26.71 -31.44
CA LYS A 43 0.84 27.08 -30.62
C LYS A 43 1.39 28.47 -30.95
N LEU A 44 1.33 28.91 -32.21
CA LEU A 44 1.89 30.19 -32.63
C LEU A 44 1.03 31.34 -32.09
N LYS A 45 -0.31 31.19 -32.14
CA LYS A 45 -1.25 32.15 -31.56
C LYS A 45 -1.15 32.22 -30.03
N LEU A 46 -0.72 31.13 -29.40
CA LEU A 46 -0.48 31.03 -27.95
C LEU A 46 0.97 31.39 -27.56
N HIS A 47 1.81 31.77 -28.53
CA HIS A 47 3.22 32.08 -28.32
C HIS A 47 4.02 30.94 -27.62
N LEU A 48 3.56 29.69 -27.77
CA LEU A 48 4.19 28.52 -27.19
C LEU A 48 5.27 27.97 -28.12
N THR A 49 6.38 27.52 -27.54
CA THR A 49 7.45 26.85 -28.28
C THR A 49 7.24 25.34 -28.32
N ASP A 50 7.75 24.68 -29.36
CA ASP A 50 7.76 23.22 -29.42
C ASP A 50 8.55 22.61 -28.26
N GLU A 51 9.63 23.26 -27.85
CA GLU A 51 10.45 22.83 -26.72
C GLU A 51 9.67 22.86 -25.41
N LEU A 52 8.84 23.88 -25.17
CA LEU A 52 8.01 23.97 -23.97
C LEU A 52 6.93 22.89 -23.94
N LEU A 53 6.23 22.68 -25.07
CA LEU A 53 5.22 21.62 -25.19
C LEU A 53 5.83 20.21 -25.10
N LYS A 54 7.05 20.03 -25.62
CA LYS A 54 7.80 18.80 -25.46
C LYS A 54 8.18 18.59 -23.99
N SER A 55 8.77 19.59 -23.34
CA SER A 55 9.17 19.52 -21.93
C SER A 55 8.00 19.18 -21.01
N TRP A 56 6.81 19.75 -21.28
CA TRP A 56 5.61 19.42 -20.52
C TRP A 56 5.17 17.97 -20.75
N GLY A 57 5.18 17.51 -22.00
CA GLY A 57 4.86 16.13 -22.36
C GLY A 57 5.82 15.12 -21.71
N ASP A 58 7.13 15.39 -21.77
CA ASP A 58 8.16 14.54 -21.14
C ASP A 58 7.93 14.43 -19.62
N CYS A 59 7.50 15.50 -18.95
CA CYS A 59 7.15 15.46 -17.52
C CYS A 59 5.93 14.57 -17.26
N ILE A 60 4.89 14.65 -18.09
CA ILE A 60 3.67 13.82 -17.99
C ILE A 60 3.99 12.33 -18.23
N ASP A 61 4.85 12.03 -19.20
CA ASP A 61 5.29 10.66 -19.49
C ASP A 61 6.10 10.10 -18.32
N MET A 62 7.00 10.90 -17.74
CA MET A 62 7.75 10.54 -16.56
C MET A 62 6.85 10.29 -15.34
N GLU A 63 5.85 11.14 -15.11
CA GLU A 63 4.84 10.91 -14.08
C GLU A 63 4.02 9.65 -14.34
N THR A 64 3.72 9.34 -15.61
CA THR A 64 3.01 8.12 -16.00
C THR A 64 3.82 6.88 -15.67
N GLU A 65 5.12 6.87 -15.99
CA GLU A 65 6.04 5.78 -15.64
C GLU A 65 6.09 5.57 -14.12
N LEU A 66 6.29 6.65 -13.38
CA LEU A 66 6.38 6.63 -11.92
C LEU A 66 5.05 6.31 -11.22
N ASN A 67 3.91 6.60 -11.84
CA ASN A 67 2.57 6.31 -11.32
C ASN A 67 2.11 4.87 -11.62
N LYS A 68 2.96 3.97 -12.15
CA LYS A 68 2.69 2.52 -12.35
C LYS A 68 2.56 1.73 -11.03
N VAL A 69 1.69 2.19 -10.14
CA VAL A 69 1.29 1.54 -8.87
C VAL A 69 0.70 0.14 -9.14
N ALA A 70 0.02 -0.05 -10.28
CA ALA A 70 -0.56 -1.34 -10.65
C ALA A 70 0.48 -2.44 -10.82
N ASN A 71 1.63 -2.15 -11.45
CA ASN A 71 2.71 -3.15 -11.61
C ASN A 71 3.41 -3.43 -10.29
N ALA A 72 3.68 -2.40 -9.47
CA ALA A 72 4.25 -2.59 -8.14
C ALA A 72 3.33 -3.43 -7.23
N THR A 73 2.02 -3.20 -7.30
CA THR A 73 1.00 -3.96 -6.56
C THR A 73 0.88 -5.38 -7.08
N LEU A 74 0.86 -5.58 -8.40
CA LEU A 74 0.82 -6.90 -9.03
C LEU A 74 2.04 -7.74 -8.67
N HIS A 75 3.25 -7.19 -8.77
CA HIS A 75 4.47 -7.89 -8.37
C HIS A 75 4.44 -8.20 -6.86
N ALA A 76 3.97 -7.28 -6.01
CA ALA A 76 3.86 -7.53 -4.57
C ALA A 76 2.85 -8.65 -4.24
N GLU A 77 1.69 -8.67 -4.90
CA GLU A 77 0.67 -9.71 -4.75
C GLU A 77 1.17 -11.07 -5.26
N GLN A 78 1.81 -11.11 -6.43
CA GLN A 78 2.41 -12.32 -6.98
C GLN A 78 3.51 -12.88 -6.07
N MET A 79 4.39 -12.01 -5.56
CA MET A 79 5.43 -12.40 -4.61
C MET A 79 4.84 -12.96 -3.34
N ALA A 80 3.82 -12.31 -2.75
CA ALA A 80 3.16 -12.81 -1.55
C ALA A 80 2.43 -14.14 -1.78
N ALA A 81 1.86 -14.36 -2.97
CA ALA A 81 1.22 -15.62 -3.33
C ALA A 81 2.24 -16.76 -3.49
N LEU A 82 3.37 -16.50 -4.15
CA LEU A 82 4.46 -17.47 -4.32
C LEU A 82 5.12 -17.82 -2.98
N ASP A 83 5.33 -16.82 -2.12
CA ASP A 83 5.86 -17.00 -0.75
C ASP A 83 4.98 -17.97 0.06
N ARG A 84 3.66 -17.71 0.11
CA ARG A 84 2.69 -18.63 0.77
C ARG A 84 2.71 -20.04 0.19
N GLN A 85 2.92 -20.19 -1.12
CA GLN A 85 3.04 -21.51 -1.74
C GLN A 85 4.32 -22.22 -1.28
N ARG A 86 5.46 -21.53 -1.20
CA ARG A 86 6.70 -22.10 -0.65
C ARG A 86 6.51 -22.54 0.80
N ASP A 87 5.92 -21.69 1.63
CA ASP A 87 5.65 -21.99 3.04
C ASP A 87 4.79 -23.26 3.20
N THR A 88 3.75 -23.38 2.37
CA THR A 88 2.84 -24.53 2.36
C THR A 88 3.58 -25.80 1.96
N LEU A 89 4.40 -25.75 0.92
CA LEU A 89 5.18 -26.89 0.43
C LEU A 89 6.25 -27.33 1.45
N LEU A 90 6.95 -26.38 2.08
CA LEU A 90 7.91 -26.65 3.15
C LEU A 90 7.23 -27.26 4.37
N THR A 91 6.08 -26.71 4.78
CA THR A 91 5.28 -27.23 5.89
C THR A 91 4.80 -28.67 5.62
N ASN A 92 4.35 -28.95 4.40
CA ASN A 92 3.97 -30.29 3.97
C ASN A 92 5.17 -31.25 4.01
N LEU A 93 6.29 -30.88 3.39
CA LEU A 93 7.50 -31.69 3.31
C LEU A 93 7.98 -32.13 4.71
N PHE A 94 8.18 -31.18 5.63
CA PHE A 94 8.61 -31.48 6.99
C PHE A 94 7.52 -32.17 7.82
N GLY A 95 6.24 -31.87 7.56
CA GLY A 95 5.10 -32.52 8.20
C GLY A 95 5.04 -34.02 7.87
N VAL A 96 5.18 -34.38 6.59
CA VAL A 96 5.19 -35.78 6.13
C VAL A 96 6.37 -36.53 6.75
N ILE A 97 7.58 -35.97 6.71
CA ILE A 97 8.78 -36.58 7.32
C ILE A 97 8.52 -36.87 8.80
N ARG A 98 8.04 -35.87 9.56
CA ARG A 98 7.79 -36.01 11.00
C ARG A 98 6.74 -37.07 11.33
N VAL A 99 5.64 -37.12 10.58
CA VAL A 99 4.58 -38.10 10.83
C VAL A 99 5.04 -39.52 10.48
N GLN A 100 5.76 -39.68 9.36
CA GLN A 100 6.19 -41.00 8.88
C GLN A 100 7.27 -41.66 9.75
N GLN A 101 7.94 -40.93 10.65
CA GLN A 101 8.78 -41.53 11.70
C GLN A 101 8.03 -42.51 12.63
N LYS A 102 6.69 -42.43 12.65
CA LYS A 102 5.81 -43.33 13.42
C LYS A 102 5.10 -44.37 12.54
N SER A 103 5.48 -44.50 11.27
CA SER A 103 4.85 -45.41 10.33
C SER A 103 4.95 -46.87 10.81
N PRO A 104 3.90 -47.68 10.66
CA PRO A 104 3.96 -49.13 10.90
C PRO A 104 4.75 -49.88 9.81
N VAL A 105 5.02 -49.22 8.66
CA VAL A 105 5.82 -49.78 7.57
C VAL A 105 7.29 -49.46 7.83
N GLN A 106 8.08 -50.49 8.15
CA GLN A 106 9.47 -50.33 8.59
C GLN A 106 10.33 -49.52 7.61
N ALA A 107 10.25 -49.81 6.30
CA ALA A 107 11.01 -49.09 5.27
C ALA A 107 10.66 -47.59 5.20
N VAL A 108 9.38 -47.25 5.36
CA VAL A 108 8.92 -45.85 5.37
C VAL A 108 9.41 -45.13 6.63
N LYS A 109 9.35 -45.82 7.78
CA LYS A 109 9.83 -45.31 9.06
C LYS A 109 11.33 -45.01 9.03
N GLU A 110 12.14 -45.93 8.53
CA GLU A 110 13.60 -45.77 8.44
C GLU A 110 13.97 -44.63 7.47
N ALA A 111 13.31 -44.56 6.31
CA ALA A 111 13.49 -43.47 5.35
C ALA A 111 13.16 -42.10 5.97
N ALA A 112 12.05 -42.02 6.71
CA ALA A 112 11.63 -40.80 7.40
C ALA A 112 12.63 -40.37 8.49
N GLN A 113 13.13 -41.31 9.30
CA GLN A 113 14.14 -41.04 10.33
C GLN A 113 15.45 -40.54 9.73
N LYS A 114 15.86 -41.10 8.59
CA LYS A 114 17.07 -40.67 7.89
C LYS A 114 16.93 -39.25 7.33
N LEU A 115 15.80 -38.93 6.69
CA LEU A 115 15.49 -37.60 6.20
C LEU A 115 15.39 -36.56 7.33
N ASP A 116 14.72 -36.89 8.44
CA ASP A 116 14.59 -36.00 9.60
C ASP A 116 15.96 -35.60 10.17
N LYS A 117 16.85 -36.58 10.36
CA LYS A 117 18.22 -36.32 10.83
C LYS A 117 19.03 -35.48 9.84
N ALA A 118 18.91 -35.76 8.55
CA ALA A 118 19.68 -35.05 7.51
C ALA A 118 19.21 -33.62 7.30
N LEU A 119 17.90 -33.38 7.37
CA LEU A 119 17.28 -32.10 7.00
C LEU A 119 16.94 -31.22 8.20
N GLY A 120 17.23 -31.65 9.43
CA GLY A 120 16.93 -30.87 10.65
C GLY A 120 17.53 -29.46 10.66
N VAL A 121 18.64 -29.23 9.95
CA VAL A 121 19.27 -27.89 9.80
C VAL A 121 18.37 -26.90 9.04
N TYR A 122 17.44 -27.40 8.25
CA TYR A 122 16.47 -26.64 7.48
C TYR A 122 15.12 -26.50 8.21
N ALA A 123 15.02 -26.85 9.48
CA ALA A 123 13.76 -26.71 10.21
C ALA A 123 13.36 -25.22 10.34
N GLY A 124 12.16 -24.88 9.86
CA GLY A 124 11.58 -23.54 10.03
C GLY A 124 12.01 -22.50 9.00
N ILE A 125 12.52 -22.90 7.82
CA ILE A 125 12.93 -21.97 6.75
C ILE A 125 11.81 -20.99 6.37
N GLN A 126 10.56 -21.44 6.38
CA GLN A 126 9.37 -20.66 6.02
C GLN A 126 9.15 -19.41 6.91
N ASN A 127 9.84 -19.32 8.05
CA ASN A 127 9.74 -18.16 8.94
C ASN A 127 10.86 -17.14 8.71
N LYS A 128 11.77 -17.40 7.77
CA LYS A 128 12.93 -16.54 7.49
C LYS A 128 12.54 -15.43 6.51
N ALA A 129 13.41 -14.42 6.41
CA ALA A 129 13.26 -13.41 5.38
C ALA A 129 13.37 -14.05 3.98
N ALA A 130 12.59 -13.57 3.02
CA ALA A 130 12.48 -14.12 1.66
C ALA A 130 13.82 -14.44 0.97
N ASP A 131 14.85 -13.60 1.15
CA ASP A 131 16.17 -13.83 0.54
C ASP A 131 16.91 -14.99 1.20
N ALA A 132 16.84 -15.10 2.53
CA ALA A 132 17.41 -16.20 3.29
C ALA A 132 16.64 -17.51 3.01
N GLU A 133 15.31 -17.45 2.98
CA GLU A 133 14.47 -18.60 2.61
C GLU A 133 14.81 -19.11 1.21
N THR A 134 14.93 -18.21 0.22
CA THR A 134 15.26 -18.59 -1.17
C THR A 134 16.62 -19.30 -1.25
N ALA A 135 17.62 -18.82 -0.50
CA ALA A 135 18.95 -19.44 -0.45
C ALA A 135 18.91 -20.82 0.22
N GLU A 136 18.19 -20.94 1.34
CA GLU A 136 18.09 -22.19 2.08
C GLU A 136 17.22 -23.23 1.38
N VAL A 137 16.17 -22.83 0.66
CA VAL A 137 15.38 -23.72 -0.22
C VAL A 137 16.28 -24.31 -1.30
N ARG A 138 17.21 -23.54 -1.89
CA ARG A 138 18.19 -24.09 -2.84
C ARG A 138 19.11 -25.11 -2.19
N GLY A 139 19.60 -24.83 -0.97
CA GLY A 139 20.41 -25.75 -0.18
C GLY A 139 19.66 -27.06 0.11
N LEU A 140 18.44 -26.95 0.61
CA LEU A 140 17.53 -28.07 0.88
C LEU A 140 17.32 -28.94 -0.37
N LEU A 141 16.93 -28.31 -1.48
CA LEU A 141 16.72 -29.02 -2.76
C LEU A 141 18.00 -29.75 -3.21
N LYS A 142 19.17 -29.15 -2.99
CA LYS A 142 20.45 -29.76 -3.35
C LYS A 142 20.80 -30.96 -2.47
N ASP A 143 20.58 -30.87 -1.16
CA ASP A 143 20.85 -31.98 -0.24
C ASP A 143 19.87 -33.13 -0.45
N LEU A 144 18.61 -32.84 -0.79
CA LEU A 144 17.58 -33.84 -1.11
C LEU A 144 17.96 -34.74 -2.30
N GLU A 145 18.78 -34.27 -3.25
CA GLU A 145 19.29 -35.10 -4.36
C GLU A 145 20.05 -36.35 -3.86
N ARG A 146 20.62 -36.31 -2.65
CA ARG A 146 21.34 -37.44 -2.03
C ARG A 146 20.43 -38.48 -1.38
N PHE A 147 19.11 -38.22 -1.31
CA PHE A 147 18.12 -39.03 -0.61
C PHE A 147 16.97 -39.48 -1.53
N SER A 148 17.27 -39.80 -2.80
CA SER A 148 16.27 -40.16 -3.81
C SER A 148 15.43 -41.39 -3.43
N THR A 149 16.04 -42.40 -2.82
CA THR A 149 15.36 -43.60 -2.34
C THR A 149 14.36 -43.25 -1.23
N GLU A 150 14.78 -42.44 -0.27
CA GLU A 150 13.94 -42.02 0.87
C GLU A 150 12.81 -41.10 0.42
N MET A 151 13.08 -40.15 -0.50
CA MET A 151 12.06 -39.32 -1.12
C MET A 151 11.01 -40.14 -1.86
N THR A 152 11.42 -41.22 -2.53
CA THR A 152 10.53 -42.15 -3.23
C THR A 152 9.68 -42.93 -2.23
N ALA A 153 10.28 -43.45 -1.15
CA ALA A 153 9.58 -44.20 -0.11
C ALA A 153 8.50 -43.36 0.60
N LEU A 154 8.69 -42.05 0.74
CA LEU A 154 7.73 -41.13 1.34
C LEU A 154 6.80 -40.44 0.33
N GLY A 155 6.97 -40.67 -0.97
CA GLY A 155 6.15 -40.04 -2.01
C GLY A 155 6.34 -38.53 -2.14
N LEU A 156 7.52 -38.00 -1.78
CA LEU A 156 7.78 -36.56 -1.69
C LEU A 156 8.24 -35.92 -3.01
N ALA A 157 8.55 -36.71 -4.03
CA ALA A 157 9.06 -36.21 -5.31
C ALA A 157 8.18 -35.12 -5.98
N PRO A 158 6.83 -35.20 -5.97
CA PRO A 158 6.00 -34.13 -6.51
C PRO A 158 6.11 -32.82 -5.73
N VAL A 159 6.16 -32.89 -4.40
CA VAL A 159 6.26 -31.71 -3.51
C VAL A 159 7.60 -31.00 -3.73
N VAL A 160 8.69 -31.76 -3.84
CA VAL A 160 10.03 -31.22 -4.10
C VAL A 160 10.12 -30.56 -5.48
N THR A 161 9.48 -31.16 -6.48
CA THR A 161 9.42 -30.60 -7.86
C THR A 161 8.66 -29.28 -7.89
N GLU A 162 7.51 -29.22 -7.21
CA GLU A 162 6.73 -27.97 -7.11
C GLU A 162 7.48 -26.90 -6.31
N LEU A 163 8.12 -27.27 -5.20
CA LEU A 163 8.93 -26.35 -4.39
C LEU A 163 10.05 -25.70 -5.22
N LYS A 164 10.73 -26.49 -6.05
CA LYS A 164 11.73 -25.98 -6.99
C LYS A 164 11.11 -24.98 -7.96
N THR A 165 9.99 -25.34 -8.58
CA THR A 165 9.28 -24.52 -9.58
C THR A 165 8.82 -23.18 -8.98
N VAL A 166 8.19 -23.21 -7.80
CA VAL A 166 7.71 -22.00 -7.12
C VAL A 166 8.87 -21.12 -6.67
N ASN A 167 9.97 -21.70 -6.16
CA ASN A 167 11.15 -20.94 -5.75
C ASN A 167 11.86 -20.26 -6.93
N GLU A 168 11.90 -20.91 -8.10
CA GLU A 168 12.42 -20.32 -9.34
C GLU A 168 11.53 -19.16 -9.83
N LYS A 169 10.20 -19.35 -9.83
CA LYS A 169 9.24 -18.28 -10.16
C LYS A 169 9.37 -17.08 -9.22
N PHE A 170 9.49 -17.32 -7.91
CA PHE A 170 9.72 -16.28 -6.91
C PHE A 170 10.98 -15.47 -7.23
N GLN A 171 12.10 -16.15 -7.51
CA GLN A 171 13.35 -15.49 -7.87
C GLN A 171 13.23 -14.67 -9.15
N THR A 172 12.49 -15.14 -10.16
CA THR A 172 12.26 -14.40 -11.41
C THR A 172 11.50 -13.11 -11.15
N VAL A 173 10.35 -13.17 -10.46
CA VAL A 173 9.55 -11.97 -10.13
C VAL A 173 10.33 -11.00 -9.23
N TYR A 174 11.12 -11.53 -8.28
CA TYR A 174 12.01 -10.72 -7.44
C TYR A 174 13.06 -9.97 -8.26
N LYS A 175 13.70 -10.65 -9.23
CA LYS A 175 14.69 -10.03 -10.13
C LYS A 175 14.05 -9.01 -11.07
N GLU A 176 12.90 -9.31 -11.66
CA GLU A 176 12.18 -8.36 -12.51
C GLU A 176 11.80 -7.09 -11.74
N ARG A 177 11.41 -7.23 -10.47
CA ARG A 177 11.18 -6.08 -9.58
C ARG A 177 12.46 -5.28 -9.33
N GLN A 178 13.60 -5.94 -9.11
CA GLN A 178 14.89 -5.26 -8.89
C GLN A 178 15.44 -4.59 -10.16
N VAL A 179 15.39 -5.24 -11.31
CA VAL A 179 15.86 -4.69 -12.59
C VAL A 179 15.07 -3.43 -12.95
N LYS A 180 13.74 -3.45 -12.83
CA LYS A 180 12.92 -2.23 -13.00
C LYS A 180 13.22 -1.13 -11.98
N ALA A 181 13.68 -1.49 -10.77
CA ALA A 181 14.07 -0.51 -9.75
C ALA A 181 15.51 0.02 -9.92
N VAL A 182 16.37 -0.68 -10.67
CA VAL A 182 17.81 -0.38 -10.83
C VAL A 182 18.15 0.24 -12.18
N ASP A 183 17.47 -0.16 -13.27
CA ASP A 183 17.66 0.41 -14.62
C ASP A 183 17.25 1.88 -14.73
N GLU A 184 16.58 2.38 -13.69
CA GLU A 184 15.92 3.66 -13.69
C GLU A 184 16.22 4.34 -12.35
N LYS A 185 17.37 5.04 -12.24
CA LYS A 185 17.56 6.10 -11.23
C LYS A 185 16.62 7.26 -11.56
N LEU A 186 15.32 6.99 -11.57
CA LEU A 186 14.32 7.98 -11.85
C LEU A 186 14.26 8.98 -10.70
N PRO A 187 14.02 10.26 -11.01
CA PRO A 187 13.77 11.27 -10.00
C PRO A 187 12.58 10.89 -9.11
N ALA A 188 12.52 11.46 -7.91
CA ALA A 188 11.39 11.21 -7.04
C ALA A 188 10.11 11.77 -7.70
N LEU A 189 9.00 11.02 -7.67
CA LEU A 189 7.73 11.48 -8.28
C LEU A 189 7.28 12.87 -7.78
N LYS A 190 7.61 13.21 -6.53
CA LYS A 190 7.34 14.56 -5.99
C LYS A 190 8.11 15.65 -6.75
N GLU A 191 9.36 15.40 -7.12
CA GLU A 191 10.19 16.33 -7.88
C GLU A 191 9.64 16.51 -9.29
N VAL A 192 9.29 15.39 -9.96
CA VAL A 192 8.67 15.42 -11.29
C VAL A 192 7.37 16.21 -11.28
N ARG A 193 6.47 15.95 -10.33
CA ARG A 193 5.21 16.70 -10.17
C ARG A 193 5.43 18.19 -9.98
N THR A 194 6.44 18.57 -9.21
CA THR A 194 6.79 19.97 -8.98
C THR A 194 7.24 20.62 -10.30
N MET A 195 8.00 19.90 -11.12
CA MET A 195 8.41 20.36 -12.44
C MET A 195 7.20 20.49 -13.38
N THR A 196 6.31 19.48 -13.43
CA THR A 196 5.09 19.53 -14.26
C THR A 196 4.18 20.69 -13.89
N ASP A 197 3.96 20.93 -12.59
CA ASP A 197 3.19 22.07 -12.10
C ASP A 197 3.85 23.40 -12.52
N SER A 198 5.19 23.49 -12.46
CA SER A 198 5.93 24.69 -12.87
C SER A 198 5.83 24.96 -14.37
N VAL A 199 5.93 23.92 -15.20
CA VAL A 199 5.77 24.04 -16.65
C VAL A 199 4.32 24.43 -16.99
N PHE A 200 3.33 23.83 -16.33
CA PHE A 200 1.92 24.20 -16.51
C PHE A 200 1.64 25.66 -16.14
N ASP A 201 2.21 26.18 -15.04
CA ASP A 201 2.09 27.60 -14.65
C ASP A 201 2.67 28.53 -15.72
N VAL A 202 3.83 28.19 -16.29
CA VAL A 202 4.43 28.94 -17.40
C VAL A 202 3.49 28.93 -18.61
N VAL A 203 2.97 27.76 -19.01
CA VAL A 203 2.02 27.66 -20.13
C VAL A 203 0.77 28.52 -19.89
N CYS A 204 0.21 28.52 -18.68
CA CYS A 204 -0.93 29.37 -18.34
C CYS A 204 -0.61 30.86 -18.57
N ARG A 205 0.56 31.34 -18.14
CA ARG A 205 0.98 32.73 -18.36
C ARG A 205 1.14 33.07 -19.84
N TYR A 206 1.63 32.14 -20.65
CA TYR A 206 1.70 32.32 -22.11
C TYR A 206 0.31 32.46 -22.73
N ILE A 207 -0.65 31.63 -22.32
CA ILE A 207 -2.04 31.68 -22.80
C ILE A 207 -2.70 33.01 -22.41
N GLU A 208 -2.58 33.41 -21.14
CA GLU A 208 -3.13 34.67 -20.61
C GLU A 208 -2.50 35.89 -21.30
N GLY A 209 -1.18 35.88 -21.49
CA GLY A 209 -0.45 36.94 -22.20
C GLY A 209 -0.83 37.01 -23.69
N SER A 210 -1.03 35.86 -24.34
CA SER A 210 -1.42 35.78 -25.75
C SER A 210 -2.75 36.44 -26.03
N TYR A 211 -3.68 36.43 -25.06
CA TYR A 211 -4.94 37.15 -25.21
C TYR A 211 -4.76 38.65 -25.40
N LEU A 212 -3.81 39.24 -24.64
CA LEU A 212 -3.48 40.66 -24.74
C LEU A 212 -2.77 41.01 -26.05
N LEU A 213 -1.98 40.06 -26.57
CA LEU A 213 -1.18 40.21 -27.79
C LEU A 213 -1.93 39.80 -29.07
N ALA A 214 -3.13 39.22 -28.94
CA ALA A 214 -3.92 38.76 -30.06
C ALA A 214 -4.22 39.91 -31.04
N ALA A 215 -3.87 39.69 -32.32
CA ALA A 215 -4.00 40.68 -33.38
C ALA A 215 -5.46 40.87 -33.85
N THR A 216 -6.31 39.87 -33.64
CA THR A 216 -7.71 39.87 -34.11
C THR A 216 -8.67 39.46 -32.99
N ASP A 217 -9.92 39.91 -33.10
CA ASP A 217 -10.97 39.49 -32.17
C ASP A 217 -11.34 38.00 -32.31
N GLU A 218 -11.08 37.41 -33.48
CA GLU A 218 -11.21 35.96 -33.69
C GLU A 218 -10.19 35.17 -32.88
N ASP A 219 -8.92 35.61 -32.87
CA ASP A 219 -7.86 35.01 -32.06
C ASP A 219 -8.16 35.16 -30.56
N ARG A 220 -8.64 36.33 -30.14
CA ARG A 220 -9.12 36.55 -28.75
C ARG A 220 -10.23 35.57 -28.38
N SER A 221 -11.19 35.35 -29.28
CA SER A 221 -12.31 34.44 -29.05
C SER A 221 -11.89 32.97 -29.00
N LEU A 222 -10.82 32.57 -29.73
CA LEU A 222 -10.23 31.24 -29.62
C LEU A 222 -9.52 31.05 -28.28
N ILE A 223 -8.76 32.05 -27.84
CA ILE A 223 -8.04 32.02 -26.55
C ILE A 223 -9.02 32.02 -25.37
N GLU A 224 -10.09 32.82 -25.43
CA GLU A 224 -11.19 32.82 -24.46
C GLU A 224 -11.77 31.41 -24.28
N ARG A 225 -12.11 30.75 -25.39
CA ARG A 225 -12.66 29.38 -25.36
C ARG A 225 -11.67 28.38 -24.76
N LEU A 226 -10.39 28.48 -25.08
CA LEU A 226 -9.36 27.61 -24.50
C LEU A 226 -9.26 27.82 -22.97
N VAL A 227 -9.24 29.07 -22.52
CA VAL A 227 -9.21 29.39 -21.08
C VAL A 227 -10.46 28.87 -20.38
N ASP A 228 -11.63 28.98 -20.99
CA ASP A 228 -12.87 28.42 -20.45
C ASP A 228 -12.82 26.90 -20.33
N GLN A 229 -12.28 26.20 -21.33
CA GLN A 229 -12.10 24.74 -21.29
C GLN A 229 -11.11 24.31 -20.19
N ILE A 230 -9.97 25.00 -20.07
CA ILE A 230 -9.00 24.74 -18.99
C ILE A 230 -9.66 25.00 -17.63
N ASN A 231 -10.44 26.07 -17.50
CA ASN A 231 -11.14 26.42 -16.27
C ASN A 231 -12.23 25.40 -15.89
N GLN A 232 -12.90 24.80 -16.87
CA GLN A 232 -13.83 23.69 -16.66
C GLN A 232 -13.08 22.46 -16.09
N GLU A 233 -11.91 22.11 -16.64
CA GLU A 233 -11.08 21.04 -16.09
C GLU A 233 -10.59 21.36 -14.67
N VAL A 234 -10.15 22.60 -14.42
CA VAL A 234 -9.76 23.05 -13.07
C VAL A 234 -10.90 22.86 -12.07
N ASP A 235 -12.12 23.29 -12.41
CA ASP A 235 -13.28 23.21 -11.53
C ASP A 235 -13.74 21.76 -11.32
N HIS A 236 -13.72 20.94 -12.38
CA HIS A 236 -14.01 19.51 -12.31
C HIS A 236 -13.07 18.81 -11.33
N PHE A 237 -11.76 18.97 -11.50
CA PHE A 237 -10.76 18.30 -10.66
C PHE A 237 -10.74 18.82 -9.22
N LYS A 238 -10.99 20.12 -9.01
CA LYS A 238 -11.19 20.69 -7.65
C LYS A 238 -12.39 20.06 -6.96
N THR A 239 -13.50 19.93 -7.67
CA THR A 239 -14.74 19.37 -7.13
C THR A 239 -14.53 17.91 -6.74
N ALA A 240 -13.96 17.10 -7.63
CA ALA A 240 -13.62 15.71 -7.37
C ALA A 240 -12.67 15.56 -6.17
N HIS A 241 -11.63 16.40 -6.08
CA HIS A 241 -10.71 16.41 -4.94
C HIS A 241 -11.44 16.72 -3.62
N LYS A 242 -12.26 17.77 -3.60
CA LYS A 242 -13.04 18.16 -2.41
C LYS A 242 -14.03 17.08 -1.99
N GLN A 243 -14.69 16.42 -2.93
CA GLN A 243 -15.60 15.31 -2.66
C GLN A 243 -14.86 14.12 -2.04
N SER A 244 -13.72 13.71 -2.61
CA SER A 244 -12.88 12.65 -2.05
C SER A 244 -12.37 13.02 -0.64
N ALA A 245 -11.92 14.25 -0.44
CA ALA A 245 -11.50 14.74 0.88
C ALA A 245 -12.65 14.74 1.88
N ALA A 246 -13.87 15.10 1.45
CA ALA A 246 -15.06 15.08 2.29
C ALA A 246 -15.46 13.64 2.69
N GLN A 247 -15.37 12.68 1.78
CA GLN A 247 -15.62 11.25 2.08
C GLN A 247 -14.63 10.68 3.11
N LYS A 248 -13.40 11.18 3.14
CA LYS A 248 -12.38 10.79 4.13
C LYS A 248 -12.55 11.46 5.49
N LYS A 249 -13.40 12.49 5.62
CA LYS A 249 -13.62 13.15 6.91
C LYS A 249 -14.38 12.20 7.83
N PRO A 250 -13.96 12.08 9.11
CA PRO A 250 -14.70 11.30 10.09
C PRO A 250 -16.12 11.85 10.24
N SER A 251 -17.10 10.95 10.31
CA SER A 251 -18.50 11.32 10.53
C SER A 251 -18.66 12.04 11.88
N PRO A 252 -19.74 12.83 12.09
CA PRO A 252 -19.98 13.50 13.36
C PRO A 252 -19.94 12.54 14.56
N ALA A 253 -20.49 11.34 14.41
CA ALA A 253 -20.45 10.30 15.45
C ALA A 253 -19.03 9.81 15.78
N VAL A 254 -18.12 9.78 14.79
CA VAL A 254 -16.71 9.45 15.03
C VAL A 254 -16.02 10.58 15.77
N LYS A 255 -16.27 11.85 15.40
CA LYS A 255 -15.69 13.01 16.09
C LYS A 255 -16.16 13.10 17.54
N GLU A 256 -17.46 12.98 17.78
CA GLU A 256 -18.03 12.98 19.14
C GLU A 256 -17.41 11.86 20.00
N ARG A 257 -17.21 10.67 19.40
CA ARG A 257 -16.58 9.55 20.10
C ARG A 257 -15.09 9.81 20.38
N GLU A 258 -14.36 10.46 19.48
CA GLU A 258 -12.97 10.85 19.71
C GLU A 258 -12.83 11.95 20.75
N GLU A 259 -13.78 12.89 20.81
CA GLU A 259 -13.84 13.91 21.86
C GLU A 259 -14.10 13.28 23.23
N LYS A 260 -15.08 12.36 23.33
CA LYS A 260 -15.34 11.59 24.55
C LYS A 260 -14.12 10.75 24.96
N LEU A 261 -13.46 10.12 24.00
CA LEU A 261 -12.21 9.39 24.24
C LEU A 261 -11.16 10.31 24.85
N LYS A 262 -10.87 11.44 24.21
CA LYS A 262 -9.86 12.39 24.68
C LYS A 262 -10.18 12.94 26.07
N ALA A 263 -11.45 13.22 26.35
CA ALA A 263 -11.91 13.68 27.66
C ALA A 263 -11.76 12.61 28.76
N ALA A 264 -11.84 11.32 28.41
CA ALA A 264 -11.73 10.21 29.37
C ALA A 264 -10.27 9.75 29.63
N ILE A 265 -9.30 10.19 28.82
CA ILE A 265 -7.88 9.80 28.98
C ILE A 265 -7.30 10.22 30.35
N PRO A 266 -7.52 11.44 30.86
CA PRO A 266 -6.95 11.85 32.16
C PRO A 266 -7.40 10.96 33.32
N ALA A 267 -8.71 10.69 33.42
CA ALA A 267 -9.25 9.82 34.46
C ALA A 267 -8.75 8.37 34.34
N PHE A 268 -8.56 7.88 33.11
CA PHE A 268 -7.95 6.58 32.88
C PHE A 268 -6.47 6.55 33.28
N ALA A 269 -5.70 7.59 32.95
CA ALA A 269 -4.30 7.71 33.31
C ALA A 269 -4.12 7.63 34.82
N GLU A 270 -4.88 8.41 35.58
CA GLU A 270 -4.87 8.40 37.05
C GLU A 270 -5.17 7.00 37.60
N LYS A 271 -6.27 6.38 37.14
CA LYS A 271 -6.69 5.04 37.60
C LYS A 271 -5.69 3.94 37.26
N ALA A 272 -4.98 4.07 36.14
CA ALA A 272 -3.98 3.11 35.68
C ALA A 272 -2.56 3.42 36.16
N GLY A 273 -2.37 4.47 36.99
CA GLY A 273 -1.08 4.82 37.58
C GLY A 273 -0.11 5.52 36.62
N TYR A 274 -0.63 6.26 35.64
CA TYR A 274 0.15 7.12 34.75
C TYR A 274 0.04 8.59 35.18
N ASP A 275 1.14 9.33 35.06
CA ASP A 275 1.14 10.78 35.31
C ASP A 275 0.26 11.52 34.31
N GLU A 276 -0.33 12.64 34.74
CA GLU A 276 -1.16 13.49 33.89
C GLU A 276 -0.42 13.92 32.61
N GLY A 277 -1.11 13.87 31.47
CA GLY A 277 -0.54 14.23 30.17
C GLY A 277 0.42 13.19 29.56
N THR A 278 0.62 12.05 30.22
CA THR A 278 1.49 10.96 29.70
C THR A 278 0.83 10.14 28.60
N LEU A 279 -0.50 10.04 28.58
CA LEU A 279 -1.22 9.27 27.56
C LEU A 279 -1.84 10.20 26.52
N THR A 280 -1.65 9.86 25.24
CA THR A 280 -2.25 10.62 24.12
C THR A 280 -2.84 9.69 23.08
N TYR A 281 -4.03 10.01 22.56
CA TYR A 281 -4.67 9.22 21.51
C TYR A 281 -3.92 9.35 20.19
N THR A 282 -3.56 8.22 19.57
CA THR A 282 -2.77 8.22 18.32
C THR A 282 -3.60 8.45 17.07
N GLY A 283 -4.93 8.55 17.18
CA GLY A 283 -5.84 8.56 16.04
C GLY A 283 -6.16 7.16 15.50
N LYS A 284 -5.54 6.10 16.05
CA LYS A 284 -5.77 4.73 15.59
C LYS A 284 -6.80 4.01 16.45
N GLY A 285 -7.72 3.34 15.76
CA GLY A 285 -8.63 2.40 16.39
C GLY A 285 -8.81 1.15 15.55
N LYS A 286 -9.09 0.02 16.18
CA LYS A 286 -9.40 -1.26 15.51
C LYS A 286 -10.68 -1.88 16.06
N GLY A 287 -11.38 -2.62 15.20
CA GLY A 287 -12.68 -3.21 15.52
C GLY A 287 -13.85 -2.20 15.43
N ALA A 288 -15.06 -2.68 15.71
CA ALA A 288 -16.30 -1.95 15.54
C ALA A 288 -17.18 -1.99 16.80
N GLY A 289 -18.12 -1.04 16.90
CA GLY A 289 -19.07 -0.97 18.00
C GLY A 289 -18.41 -0.78 19.37
N MET A 290 -18.95 -1.43 20.40
CA MET A 290 -18.44 -1.39 21.79
C MET A 290 -17.10 -2.11 21.97
N LYS A 291 -16.73 -2.99 21.04
CA LYS A 291 -15.43 -3.69 21.06
C LYS A 291 -14.33 -2.92 20.33
N ARG A 292 -14.63 -1.70 19.85
CA ARG A 292 -13.62 -0.85 19.21
C ARG A 292 -12.56 -0.46 20.24
N GLN A 293 -11.31 -0.77 19.88
CA GLN A 293 -10.13 -0.48 20.67
C GLN A 293 -9.47 0.79 20.12
N TYR A 294 -8.85 1.57 21.01
CA TYR A 294 -8.17 2.82 20.72
C TYR A 294 -6.74 2.73 21.19
N GLU A 295 -5.80 3.15 20.36
CA GLU A 295 -4.38 3.15 20.68
C GLU A 295 -4.01 4.47 21.38
N LEU A 296 -3.42 4.36 22.57
CA LEU A 296 -2.83 5.48 23.30
C LEU A 296 -1.30 5.34 23.28
N ALA A 297 -0.61 6.41 22.92
CA ALA A 297 0.84 6.51 23.06
C ALA A 297 1.21 6.93 24.48
N ILE A 298 2.22 6.26 25.04
CA ILE A 298 2.85 6.63 26.30
C ILE A 298 3.99 7.59 25.98
N LYS A 299 3.89 8.82 26.48
CA LYS A 299 4.91 9.86 26.34
C LYS A 299 6.25 9.37 26.90
N ASP A 300 7.33 9.71 26.22
CA ASP A 300 8.72 9.45 26.61
C ASP A 300 9.11 7.97 26.82
N ARG A 301 8.27 7.01 26.41
CA ARG A 301 8.62 5.58 26.28
C ARG A 301 8.75 5.19 24.83
N LYS A 302 9.89 4.63 24.45
CA LYS A 302 10.14 4.09 23.11
C LYS A 302 10.42 2.59 23.16
N GLY A 303 9.91 1.86 22.17
CA GLY A 303 10.29 0.47 21.93
C GLY A 303 11.69 0.34 21.34
N ALA A 304 12.16 -0.91 21.18
CA ALA A 304 13.46 -1.21 20.58
C ALA A 304 13.62 -0.70 19.13
N ASP A 305 12.52 -0.37 18.47
CA ASP A 305 12.44 0.20 17.13
C ASP A 305 12.38 1.75 17.11
N GLY A 306 12.55 2.40 18.27
CA GLY A 306 12.51 3.85 18.41
C GLY A 306 11.11 4.47 18.33
N LYS A 307 10.05 3.66 18.20
CA LYS A 307 8.66 4.15 18.17
C LYS A 307 8.07 4.29 19.57
N PRO A 308 7.12 5.21 19.79
CA PRO A 308 6.43 5.33 21.07
C PRO A 308 5.81 4.00 21.50
N THR A 309 5.99 3.61 22.76
CA THR A 309 5.28 2.46 23.33
C THR A 309 3.80 2.78 23.39
N THR A 310 2.95 1.87 22.93
CA THR A 310 1.50 2.07 22.90
C THR A 310 0.75 1.05 23.75
N ILE A 311 -0.43 1.45 24.19
CA ILE A 311 -1.42 0.59 24.85
C ILE A 311 -2.74 0.68 24.11
N TRP A 312 -3.56 -0.36 24.21
CA TRP A 312 -4.90 -0.39 23.64
C TRP A 312 -5.94 -0.30 24.75
N VAL A 313 -6.93 0.56 24.56
CA VAL A 313 -8.06 0.73 25.49
C VAL A 313 -9.40 0.56 24.78
N VAL A 314 -10.42 0.10 25.49
CA VAL A 314 -11.82 0.09 25.05
C VAL A 314 -12.62 1.09 25.85
N MET A 315 -13.61 1.71 25.20
CA MET A 315 -14.53 2.66 25.85
C MET A 315 -15.87 1.97 26.10
N ALA A 316 -16.29 1.93 27.36
CA ALA A 316 -17.58 1.42 27.76
C ALA A 316 -18.73 2.39 27.41
N LYS A 317 -19.98 1.95 27.58
CA LYS A 317 -21.17 2.75 27.24
C LYS A 317 -21.27 4.07 28.02
N ASP A 318 -20.74 4.09 29.23
CA ASP A 318 -20.70 5.23 30.15
C ASP A 318 -19.55 6.21 29.84
N GLY A 319 -18.69 5.89 28.86
CA GLY A 319 -17.53 6.69 28.48
C GLY A 319 -16.23 6.32 29.21
N THR A 320 -16.27 5.39 30.16
CA THR A 320 -15.10 4.95 30.92
C THR A 320 -14.15 4.11 30.04
N LEU A 321 -12.83 4.33 30.18
CA LEU A 321 -11.81 3.56 29.44
C LEU A 321 -11.28 2.39 30.27
N PHE A 322 -11.02 1.28 29.59
CA PHE A 322 -10.42 0.07 30.17
C PHE A 322 -9.28 -0.43 29.29
N LEU A 323 -8.21 -0.93 29.92
CA LEU A 323 -7.10 -1.55 29.19
C LEU A 323 -7.60 -2.82 28.48
N VAL A 324 -7.13 -3.06 27.25
CA VAL A 324 -7.35 -4.33 26.57
C VAL A 324 -6.37 -5.35 27.11
N ASP A 325 -6.87 -6.38 27.79
CA ASP A 325 -6.05 -7.52 28.21
C ASP A 325 -5.47 -8.23 26.98
N LYS A 326 -4.16 -8.48 27.01
CA LYS A 326 -3.42 -9.20 25.94
C LYS A 326 -3.93 -10.63 25.67
N ALA A 327 -4.86 -11.15 26.46
CA ALA A 327 -5.46 -12.47 26.27
C ALA A 327 -6.41 -12.58 25.06
N ASN A 328 -6.75 -11.46 24.40
CA ASN A 328 -7.64 -11.44 23.23
C ASN A 328 -7.01 -10.81 21.97
N GLU A 329 -5.68 -10.72 21.89
CA GLU A 329 -5.06 -10.72 20.56
C GLU A 329 -5.34 -12.08 19.93
N LYS A 330 -6.22 -12.12 18.93
CA LYS A 330 -6.18 -13.24 17.98
C LYS A 330 -4.71 -13.36 17.56
N PRO A 331 -4.09 -14.55 17.68
CA PRO A 331 -2.84 -14.82 17.01
C PRO A 331 -2.98 -14.32 15.57
N LYS A 332 -1.95 -13.68 15.02
CA LYS A 332 -1.85 -13.61 13.57
C LYS A 332 -2.12 -15.03 13.07
N THR A 333 -3.18 -15.18 12.30
CA THR A 333 -3.55 -16.45 11.68
C THR A 333 -2.44 -16.78 10.68
N ASP A 334 -1.41 -17.46 11.15
CA ASP A 334 -0.75 -18.49 10.37
C ASP A 334 -1.78 -19.60 10.17
N GLY A 335 -1.96 -19.98 8.91
CA GLY A 335 -2.96 -20.94 8.49
C GLY A 335 -2.72 -22.29 9.14
N GLY A 336 -3.48 -22.59 10.19
CA GLY A 336 -3.63 -23.92 10.76
C GLY A 336 -5.07 -24.37 10.58
N THR A 337 -5.29 -25.23 9.60
CA THR A 337 -6.53 -25.98 9.37
C THR A 337 -6.99 -26.69 10.64
N THR A 338 -8.17 -26.37 11.14
CA THR A 338 -8.88 -27.21 12.10
C THR A 338 -9.43 -28.44 11.38
N GLU A 339 -8.75 -29.57 11.54
CA GLU A 339 -9.35 -30.90 11.39
C GLU A 339 -10.55 -31.02 12.35
N LYS A 340 -11.71 -31.37 11.80
CA LYS A 340 -12.82 -31.93 12.55
C LYS A 340 -12.50 -33.39 12.84
N THR A 341 -12.23 -33.74 14.08
CA THR A 341 -12.27 -35.13 14.57
C THR A 341 -13.63 -35.37 15.23
N ASP A 342 -14.57 -35.93 14.46
CA ASP A 342 -15.83 -36.44 15.00
C ASP A 342 -15.73 -37.98 15.06
N PHE A 343 -15.23 -38.50 16.18
CA PHE A 343 -15.36 -39.90 16.56
C PHE A 343 -15.66 -39.98 18.06
N GLY A 344 -16.95 -39.93 18.39
CA GLY A 344 -17.47 -40.17 19.73
C GLY A 344 -18.34 -41.42 19.76
N ILE A 345 -17.72 -42.56 20.04
CA ILE A 345 -18.39 -43.82 20.39
C ILE A 345 -19.24 -43.58 21.65
N LYS A 346 -20.57 -43.74 21.56
CA LYS A 346 -21.46 -43.79 22.72
C LYS A 346 -21.69 -45.25 23.13
N HIS A 347 -21.10 -45.65 24.24
CA HIS A 347 -21.61 -46.77 25.04
C HIS A 347 -22.81 -46.29 25.85
N LYS A 348 -23.95 -47.00 25.77
CA LYS A 348 -24.93 -47.12 26.86
C LYS A 348 -25.70 -48.45 26.75
N ASN A 349 -25.38 -49.33 27.68
CA ASN A 349 -26.19 -50.30 28.43
C ASN A 349 -27.19 -51.23 27.70
N GLN A 350 -26.87 -52.52 27.82
CA GLN A 350 -27.76 -53.70 27.99
C GLN A 350 -28.85 -53.48 29.07
N PRO A 351 -29.93 -54.30 29.15
CA PRO A 351 -30.00 -55.75 28.89
C PRO A 351 -30.30 -56.19 27.45
#